data_AF-A0A1V2PWM8-F1
#
_entry.id   AF-A0A1V2PWM8-F1
#
_cell.length_a   1.000
_cell.length_b   1.000
_cell.length_c   1.000
_cell.angle_alpha   90.00
_cell.angle_beta   90.00
_cell.angle_gamma   90.00
#
_symmetry.space_group_name_H-M   'P 1'
#
loop_
_entity.id
_entity.type
_entity.pdbx_description
1 polymer ?
#
loop_
_entity_poly.entity_id
_entity_poly.type
_entity_poly.pdbx_seq_one_letter_code
_entity_poly.pdbx_strand_id
1 'polypeptide(L)'
;MNKVRRRLTGLFTITLAMLFTAALVAAPAHATYGPPQPVDLNLRGTSSTGLITPVGRLVGSVQFDDGNSYYRLDAIACRQSSYVEPTIKIDVNGALHQWFSSSDGIRRPEVCGGHGMSGAVNVEFAYSGIIYNIKVTYEGLYFEGSTAKPISKSRTYDNPFN
;
A
#
# COMPACT_ATOMS: atom_id res chain seq x y z
N MET A 1 47.69 -15.27 56.78
CA MET A 1 47.43 -15.24 55.32
C MET A 1 46.06 -15.79 54.86
N ASN A 2 45.07 -16.10 55.72
CA ASN A 2 43.85 -16.82 55.26
C ASN A 2 42.49 -16.17 55.64
N LYS A 3 42.34 -14.83 55.60
CA LYS A 3 41.00 -14.20 55.79
C LYS A 3 40.59 -13.16 54.76
N VAL A 4 41.45 -12.82 53.80
CA VAL A 4 41.16 -11.79 52.78
C VAL A 4 40.52 -12.36 51.51
N ARG A 5 40.62 -13.67 51.25
CA ARG A 5 40.10 -14.32 50.03
C ARG A 5 38.58 -14.53 49.95
N ARG A 6 37.80 -14.21 50.98
CA ARG A 6 36.36 -14.55 51.04
C ARG A 6 35.39 -13.40 50.77
N ARG A 7 35.86 -12.20 50.41
CA ARG A 7 35.00 -11.02 50.19
C ARG A 7 35.02 -10.44 48.77
N LEU A 8 35.60 -11.15 47.80
CA LEU A 8 35.67 -10.67 46.40
C LEU A 8 34.79 -11.46 45.43
N THR A 9 34.05 -12.45 45.90
CA THR A 9 33.06 -13.23 45.13
C THR A 9 31.61 -12.81 45.42
N GLY A 10 31.40 -11.54 45.79
CA GLY A 10 30.05 -11.01 46.07
C GLY A 10 29.63 -9.81 45.23
N LEU A 11 30.53 -9.21 44.45
CA LEU A 11 30.29 -7.94 43.75
C LEU A 11 30.17 -8.07 42.22
N PHE A 12 30.44 -9.24 41.65
CA PHE A 12 30.31 -9.48 40.21
C PHE A 12 28.94 -9.99 39.77
N THR A 13 28.02 -10.23 40.69
CA THR A 13 26.67 -10.75 40.39
C THR A 13 25.60 -9.67 40.28
N ILE A 14 25.87 -8.42 40.68
CA ILE A 14 24.83 -7.36 40.73
C ILE A 14 24.85 -6.44 39.49
N THR A 15 25.98 -6.32 38.79
CA THR A 15 26.08 -5.46 37.59
C THR A 15 25.67 -6.13 36.29
N LEU A 16 25.65 -7.48 36.22
CA LEU A 16 25.23 -8.21 35.01
C LEU A 16 23.70 -8.36 34.89
N ALA A 17 22.95 -8.07 35.96
CA ALA A 17 21.47 -8.11 35.94
C ALA A 17 20.83 -6.81 35.42
N MET A 18 21.56 -5.68 35.39
CA MET A 18 21.02 -4.39 34.93
C MET A 18 21.26 -4.13 33.43
N LEU A 19 22.12 -4.91 32.77
CA LEU A 19 22.36 -4.79 31.32
C LEU A 19 21.42 -5.65 30.47
N PHE A 20 20.69 -6.59 31.07
CA PHE A 20 19.70 -7.42 30.36
C PHE A 20 18.31 -6.78 30.29
N THR A 21 18.00 -5.80 31.13
CA THR A 21 16.69 -5.12 31.14
C THR A 21 16.60 -3.94 30.16
N ALA A 22 17.73 -3.42 29.67
CA ALA A 22 17.75 -2.37 28.64
C ALA A 22 17.68 -2.92 27.20
N ALA A 23 17.74 -4.24 27.03
CA ALA A 23 17.68 -4.91 25.74
C ALA A 23 16.36 -5.66 25.51
N LEU A 24 15.29 -5.26 26.21
CA LEU A 24 13.94 -5.32 25.63
C LEU A 24 13.94 -4.30 24.49
N VAL A 25 14.62 -4.67 23.39
CA VAL A 25 14.31 -4.18 22.06
C VAL A 25 12.80 -4.17 22.03
N ALA A 26 12.21 -2.98 21.97
CA ALA A 26 10.84 -2.84 21.55
C ALA A 26 10.82 -3.56 20.20
N ALA A 27 10.34 -4.81 20.19
CA ALA A 27 10.02 -5.45 18.95
C ALA A 27 9.16 -4.42 18.20
N PRO A 28 9.46 -4.15 16.91
CA PRO A 28 8.68 -3.19 16.17
C PRO A 28 7.22 -3.57 16.41
N ALA A 29 6.43 -2.62 16.94
CA ALA A 29 5.00 -2.85 17.09
C ALA A 29 4.51 -3.19 15.70
N HIS A 30 4.29 -4.47 15.43
CA HIS A 30 3.87 -4.92 14.13
C HIS A 30 2.51 -4.26 13.92
N ALA A 31 2.45 -3.36 12.94
CA ALA A 31 1.23 -2.69 12.54
C ALA A 31 0.11 -3.71 12.45
N THR A 32 -0.87 -3.61 13.35
CA THR A 32 -1.98 -4.56 13.37
C THR A 32 -3.02 -4.03 12.41
N TYR A 33 -2.95 -4.54 11.19
CA TYR A 33 -3.86 -4.14 10.13
C TYR A 33 -5.29 -4.58 10.42
N GLY A 34 -6.22 -3.65 10.21
CA GLY A 34 -7.64 -3.93 10.18
C GLY A 34 -8.06 -4.80 8.98
N PRO A 35 -9.37 -5.12 8.90
CA PRO A 35 -9.91 -5.90 7.80
C PRO A 35 -9.62 -5.26 6.43
N PRO A 36 -9.26 -6.06 5.40
CA PRO A 36 -9.04 -5.54 4.05
C PRO A 36 -10.32 -4.97 3.45
N GLN A 37 -10.24 -3.73 2.99
CA GLN A 37 -11.28 -3.06 2.26
C GLN A 37 -11.04 -3.25 0.75
N PRO A 38 -12.01 -3.78 -0.02
CA PRO A 38 -11.78 -4.16 -1.42
C PRO A 38 -11.61 -2.96 -2.37
N VAL A 39 -10.63 -3.07 -3.25
CA VAL A 39 -10.39 -2.20 -4.40
C VAL A 39 -10.83 -2.91 -5.66
N ASP A 40 -11.73 -2.28 -6.41
CA ASP A 40 -12.09 -2.69 -7.78
C ASP A 40 -12.49 -1.44 -8.57
N LEU A 41 -11.51 -0.87 -9.27
CA LEU A 41 -11.67 0.33 -10.10
C LEU A 41 -11.54 -0.06 -11.57
N ASN A 42 -12.67 -0.14 -12.27
CA ASN A 42 -12.70 -0.43 -13.70
C ASN A 42 -12.69 0.86 -14.52
N LEU A 43 -11.62 1.08 -15.28
CA LEU A 43 -11.51 2.14 -16.27
C LEU A 43 -12.14 1.69 -17.57
N ARG A 44 -13.18 2.39 -17.99
CA ARG A 44 -13.90 2.13 -19.23
C ARG A 44 -13.98 3.42 -20.05
N GLY A 45 -13.57 3.34 -21.30
CA GLY A 45 -13.81 4.38 -22.28
C GLY A 45 -15.15 4.15 -22.96
N THR A 46 -15.87 5.23 -23.27
CA THR A 46 -17.13 5.17 -24.03
C THR A 46 -16.97 6.00 -25.29
N SER A 47 -17.19 5.41 -26.46
CA SER A 47 -17.21 6.15 -27.73
C SER A 47 -18.48 6.98 -27.88
N SER A 48 -18.50 7.89 -28.85
CA SER A 48 -19.67 8.63 -29.33
C SER A 48 -20.80 7.73 -29.83
N THR A 49 -20.48 6.51 -30.29
CA THR A 49 -21.46 5.49 -30.68
C THR A 49 -21.96 4.63 -29.50
N GLY A 50 -21.48 4.88 -28.27
CA GLY A 50 -21.87 4.14 -27.07
C GLY A 50 -21.10 2.84 -26.85
N LEU A 51 -20.07 2.52 -27.65
CA LEU A 51 -19.24 1.34 -27.45
C LEU A 51 -18.38 1.51 -26.19
N ILE A 52 -18.45 0.52 -25.30
CA ILE A 52 -17.67 0.49 -24.05
C ILE A 52 -16.40 -0.32 -24.29
N THR A 53 -15.25 0.32 -24.07
CA THR A 53 -13.94 -0.32 -24.19
C THR A 53 -13.29 -0.44 -22.81
N PRO A 54 -12.82 -1.65 -22.40
CA PRO A 54 -12.06 -1.82 -21.17
C PRO A 54 -10.65 -1.22 -21.32
N VAL A 55 -10.30 -0.24 -20.50
CA VAL A 55 -9.04 0.51 -20.59
C VAL A 55 -8.04 0.04 -19.54
N GLY A 56 -8.51 -0.27 -18.35
CA GLY A 56 -7.73 -0.87 -17.29
C GLY A 56 -8.59 -1.24 -16.09
N ARG A 57 -8.01 -1.97 -15.15
CA ARG A 57 -8.64 -2.34 -13.89
C ARG A 57 -7.62 -2.32 -12.76
N LEU A 58 -7.97 -1.72 -11.62
CA LEU A 58 -7.21 -1.88 -10.38
C LEU A 58 -8.02 -2.76 -9.44
N VAL A 59 -7.46 -3.89 -9.01
CA VAL A 59 -8.17 -4.88 -8.18
C VAL A 59 -7.31 -5.35 -7.02
N GLY A 60 -7.87 -5.40 -5.81
CA GLY A 60 -7.11 -5.78 -4.62
C GLY A 60 -7.76 -5.27 -3.34
N SER A 61 -6.95 -4.76 -2.41
CA SER A 61 -7.40 -4.24 -1.13
C SER A 61 -6.53 -3.12 -0.58
N VAL A 62 -7.17 -2.29 0.26
CA VAL A 62 -6.53 -1.34 1.17
C VAL A 62 -6.72 -1.84 2.59
N GLN A 63 -5.69 -1.73 3.43
CA GLN A 63 -5.77 -1.96 4.87
C GLN A 63 -5.21 -0.77 5.61
N PHE A 64 -5.82 -0.44 6.74
CA PHE A 64 -5.34 0.57 7.68
C PHE A 64 -4.71 -0.12 8.87
N ASP A 65 -3.65 0.48 9.39
CA ASP A 65 -3.09 0.11 10.67
C ASP A 65 -3.91 0.71 11.83
N ASP A 66 -3.97 0.02 12.96
CA ASP A 66 -4.69 0.45 14.17
C ASP A 66 -4.07 1.69 14.84
N GLY A 67 -2.79 1.97 14.56
CA GLY A 67 -2.08 3.19 14.93
C GLY A 67 -2.37 4.41 14.05
N ASN A 68 -3.28 4.31 13.08
CA ASN A 68 -3.73 5.40 12.20
C ASN A 68 -2.63 6.08 11.36
N SER A 69 -1.41 5.56 11.31
CA SER A 69 -0.25 6.20 10.66
C SER A 69 0.31 5.40 9.48
N TYR A 70 -0.21 4.20 9.25
CA TYR A 70 0.15 3.36 8.11
C TYR A 70 -1.08 2.91 7.34
N TYR A 71 -0.90 2.70 6.04
CA TYR A 71 -1.82 1.94 5.22
C TYR A 71 -1.06 1.03 4.25
N ARG A 72 -1.67 -0.11 3.93
CA ARG A 72 -1.16 -1.06 2.94
C ARG A 72 -2.06 -1.08 1.73
N LEU A 73 -1.45 -1.01 0.55
CA LEU A 73 -2.11 -1.29 -0.72
C LEU A 73 -1.55 -2.60 -1.28
N ASP A 74 -2.44 -3.59 -1.40
CA ASP A 74 -2.17 -4.86 -2.09
C ASP A 74 -3.12 -4.99 -3.27
N ALA A 75 -2.64 -4.71 -4.47
CA ALA A 75 -3.46 -4.63 -5.67
C ALA A 75 -2.72 -5.05 -6.94
N ILE A 76 -3.48 -5.46 -7.94
CA ILE A 76 -3.04 -5.72 -9.30
C ILE A 76 -3.57 -4.59 -10.18
N ALA A 77 -2.66 -3.87 -10.84
CA ALA A 77 -2.97 -2.89 -11.86
C ALA A 77 -2.95 -3.56 -13.23
N CYS A 78 -4.11 -3.68 -13.84
CA CYS A 78 -4.30 -4.26 -15.16
C CYS A 78 -4.33 -3.16 -16.22
N ARG A 79 -3.33 -3.11 -17.11
CA ARG A 79 -3.44 -2.35 -18.35
C ARG A 79 -4.16 -3.21 -19.38
N GLN A 80 -5.32 -2.75 -19.84
CA GLN A 80 -6.07 -3.44 -20.89
C GLN A 80 -5.80 -2.72 -22.23
N SER A 81 -6.70 -1.85 -22.69
CA SER A 81 -6.50 -1.08 -23.92
C SER A 81 -5.83 0.29 -23.72
N SER A 82 -5.48 0.69 -22.49
CA SER A 82 -4.87 1.99 -22.24
C SER A 82 -3.60 2.19 -23.08
N TYR A 83 -3.53 3.30 -23.81
CA TYR A 83 -2.37 3.57 -24.69
C TYR A 83 -1.08 3.80 -23.90
N VAL A 84 -1.17 4.46 -22.75
CA VAL A 84 -0.06 4.58 -21.79
C VAL A 84 -0.24 3.61 -20.63
N GLU A 85 0.82 3.43 -19.85
CA GLU A 85 0.74 2.72 -18.58
C GLU A 85 -0.21 3.47 -17.63
N PRO A 86 -1.23 2.81 -17.06
CA PRO A 86 -2.10 3.42 -16.09
C PRO A 86 -1.37 3.78 -14.78
N THR A 87 -1.80 4.85 -14.16
CA THR A 87 -1.20 5.40 -12.93
C THR A 87 -2.14 5.22 -11.75
N ILE A 88 -1.58 4.92 -10.58
CA ILE A 88 -2.27 4.91 -9.30
C ILE A 88 -1.87 6.18 -8.56
N LYS A 89 -2.86 6.93 -8.07
CA LYS A 89 -2.67 8.07 -7.17
C LYS A 89 -3.36 7.78 -5.85
N ILE A 90 -2.68 8.08 -4.76
CA ILE A 90 -3.20 7.96 -3.41
C ILE A 90 -3.18 9.35 -2.78
N ASP A 91 -4.37 9.84 -2.45
CA ASP A 91 -4.51 11.02 -1.61
C ASP A 91 -4.82 10.57 -0.18
N VAL A 92 -4.12 11.11 0.81
CA VAL A 92 -4.39 10.91 2.24
C VAL A 92 -5.00 12.20 2.78
N ASN A 93 -6.16 12.10 3.44
CA ASN A 93 -6.88 13.26 3.99
C ASN A 93 -7.12 14.39 2.96
N GLY A 94 -7.30 14.03 1.69
CA GLY A 94 -7.52 14.97 0.59
C GLY A 94 -6.25 15.59 -0.02
N ALA A 95 -5.06 15.26 0.46
CA ALA A 95 -3.78 15.72 -0.11
C ALA A 95 -3.05 14.58 -0.82
N LEU A 96 -2.45 14.87 -1.99
CA LEU A 96 -1.65 13.88 -2.73
C LEU A 96 -0.49 13.38 -1.86
N HIS A 97 -0.44 12.07 -1.66
CA HIS A 97 0.61 11.42 -0.89
C HIS A 97 1.55 10.61 -1.77
N GLN A 98 1.01 9.76 -2.65
CA GLN A 98 1.79 8.87 -3.50
C GLN A 98 1.22 8.84 -4.91
N TRP A 99 2.09 8.68 -5.90
CA TRP A 99 1.71 8.39 -7.27
C TRP A 99 2.75 7.51 -7.93
N PHE A 100 2.31 6.48 -8.63
CA PHE A 100 3.20 5.55 -9.31
C PHE A 100 2.45 4.76 -10.38
N SER A 101 3.21 4.21 -11.31
CA SER A 101 2.77 3.15 -12.20
C SER A 101 3.37 1.84 -11.68
N SER A 102 2.75 0.70 -12.00
CA SER A 102 3.14 -0.58 -11.38
C SER A 102 3.31 -1.72 -12.37
N SER A 103 3.17 -1.46 -13.67
CA SER A 103 3.33 -2.50 -14.68
C SER A 103 4.75 -3.05 -14.64
N ASP A 104 4.85 -4.36 -14.46
CA ASP A 104 6.14 -5.07 -14.57
C ASP A 104 6.39 -5.56 -15.99
N GLY A 105 5.44 -5.30 -16.91
CA GLY A 105 5.53 -5.65 -18.33
C GLY A 105 5.36 -7.14 -18.64
N ILE A 106 5.38 -8.01 -17.63
CA ILE A 106 5.53 -9.47 -17.80
C ILE A 106 4.28 -10.22 -17.34
N ARG A 107 3.60 -9.73 -16.30
CA ARG A 107 2.46 -10.44 -15.70
C ARG A 107 1.17 -10.24 -16.51
N ARG A 108 0.45 -11.34 -16.71
CA ARG A 108 -0.91 -11.37 -17.29
C ARG A 108 -1.89 -12.14 -16.39
N PRO A 109 -2.22 -11.60 -15.21
CA PRO A 109 -3.15 -12.26 -14.30
C PRO A 109 -4.53 -12.48 -14.95
N GLU A 110 -5.20 -13.59 -14.63
CA GLU A 110 -6.55 -13.88 -15.13
C GLU A 110 -7.56 -12.78 -14.75
N VAL A 111 -7.39 -12.16 -13.57
CA VAL A 111 -8.22 -11.04 -13.11
C VAL A 111 -8.17 -9.82 -14.05
N CYS A 112 -7.12 -9.72 -14.87
CA CYS A 112 -6.96 -8.70 -15.90
C CYS A 112 -7.58 -9.09 -17.27
N GLY A 113 -8.22 -10.25 -17.36
CA GLY A 113 -8.83 -10.79 -18.58
C GLY A 113 -7.80 -11.30 -19.60
N GLY A 114 -6.58 -11.65 -19.17
CA GLY A 114 -5.51 -12.12 -20.06
C GLY A 114 -4.89 -11.05 -20.96
N HIS A 115 -5.27 -9.77 -20.78
CA HIS A 115 -4.79 -8.65 -21.58
C HIS A 115 -3.63 -7.88 -20.92
N GLY A 116 -2.70 -7.44 -21.77
CA GLY A 116 -1.79 -6.32 -21.53
C GLY A 116 -0.65 -6.54 -20.54
N MET A 117 0.04 -5.43 -20.25
CA MET A 117 1.15 -5.34 -19.30
C MET A 117 0.54 -5.01 -17.92
N SER A 118 0.45 -5.99 -17.04
CA SER A 118 -0.10 -5.79 -15.69
C SER A 118 1.03 -5.74 -14.66
N GLY A 119 0.68 -5.41 -13.43
CA GLY A 119 1.65 -5.23 -12.36
C GLY A 119 1.04 -5.36 -10.99
N ALA A 120 1.83 -5.87 -10.04
CA ALA A 120 1.39 -5.95 -8.65
C ALA A 120 1.97 -4.78 -7.84
N VAL A 121 1.14 -4.25 -6.97
CA VAL A 121 1.46 -3.26 -5.96
C VAL A 121 1.25 -3.94 -4.63
N ASN A 122 2.31 -4.17 -3.88
CA ASN A 122 2.23 -4.69 -2.53
C ASN A 122 3.15 -3.83 -1.67
N VAL A 123 2.60 -2.70 -1.19
CA VAL A 123 3.40 -1.65 -0.55
C VAL A 123 2.68 -1.14 0.68
N GLU A 124 3.46 -0.94 1.73
CA GLU A 124 3.07 -0.24 2.96
C GLU A 124 3.58 1.20 2.88
N PHE A 125 2.74 2.14 3.26
CA PHE A 125 3.06 3.56 3.25
C PHE A 125 2.84 4.14 4.64
N ALA A 126 3.89 4.79 5.16
CA ALA A 126 3.80 5.60 6.37
C ALA A 126 3.24 6.98 6.03
N TYR A 127 2.50 7.58 6.95
CA TYR A 127 2.00 8.94 6.87
C TYR A 127 2.34 9.70 8.16
N SER A 128 2.84 10.93 8.03
CA SER A 128 3.21 11.78 9.17
C SER A 128 1.97 12.44 9.79
N GLY A 129 1.07 11.63 10.36
CA GLY A 129 -0.15 12.09 11.02
C GLY A 129 -1.21 11.00 11.11
N ILE A 130 -2.41 11.40 11.52
CA ILE A 130 -3.59 10.53 11.56
C ILE A 130 -4.17 10.44 10.14
N ILE A 131 -4.35 9.23 9.64
CA ILE A 131 -5.05 8.93 8.39
C ILE A 131 -6.53 8.82 8.71
N TYR A 132 -7.35 9.80 8.32
CA TYR A 132 -8.81 9.73 8.42
C TYR A 132 -9.41 8.96 7.25
N ASN A 133 -8.88 9.18 6.05
CA ASN A 133 -9.28 8.46 4.84
C ASN A 133 -8.14 8.47 3.82
N ILE A 134 -8.20 7.52 2.89
CA ILE A 134 -7.45 7.59 1.64
C ILE A 134 -8.37 7.54 0.45
N LYS A 135 -8.02 8.27 -0.62
CA LYS A 135 -8.66 8.16 -1.93
C LYS A 135 -7.69 7.51 -2.90
N VAL A 136 -8.04 6.31 -3.36
CA VAL A 136 -7.32 5.62 -4.42
C VAL A 136 -7.91 6.05 -5.75
N THR A 137 -7.10 6.61 -6.63
CA THR A 137 -7.47 6.99 -7.99
C THR A 137 -6.64 6.18 -8.96
N TYR A 138 -7.29 5.57 -9.94
CA TYR A 138 -6.65 4.89 -11.06
C TYR A 138 -6.92 5.69 -12.33
N GLU A 139 -5.88 5.94 -13.12
CA GLU A 139 -5.94 6.80 -14.30
C GLU A 139 -5.32 6.10 -15.51
N GLY A 140 -5.88 6.33 -16.69
CA GLY A 140 -5.37 5.79 -17.94
C GLY A 140 -5.78 6.65 -19.13
N LEU A 141 -5.44 6.19 -20.34
CA LEU A 141 -5.69 6.94 -21.57
C LEU A 141 -6.48 6.08 -22.56
N TYR A 142 -7.69 6.54 -22.87
CA TYR A 142 -8.57 5.95 -23.88
C TYR A 142 -8.42 6.71 -25.20
N PHE A 143 -8.46 6.00 -26.34
CA PHE A 143 -8.50 6.63 -27.66
C PHE A 143 -9.87 6.44 -28.30
N GLU A 144 -10.42 7.53 -28.81
CA GLU A 144 -11.54 7.49 -29.74
C GLU A 144 -11.08 8.05 -31.09
N GLY A 145 -10.91 7.16 -32.07
CA GLY A 145 -10.24 7.51 -33.32
C GLY A 145 -8.82 7.99 -33.02
N SER A 146 -8.50 9.23 -33.41
CA SER A 146 -7.20 9.87 -33.14
C SER A 146 -7.19 10.75 -31.88
N THR A 147 -8.29 10.80 -31.12
CA THR A 147 -8.41 11.67 -29.94
C THR A 147 -8.09 10.91 -28.68
N ALA A 148 -7.05 11.34 -27.97
CA ALA A 148 -6.70 10.83 -26.65
C ALA A 148 -7.61 11.46 -25.57
N LYS A 149 -8.19 10.62 -24.71
CA LYS A 149 -9.07 11.01 -23.61
C LYS A 149 -8.52 10.44 -22.29
N PRO A 150 -8.00 11.30 -21.39
CA PRO A 150 -7.70 10.87 -20.03
C PRO A 150 -8.97 10.39 -19.36
N ILE A 151 -8.91 9.23 -18.72
CA ILE A 151 -10.02 8.71 -17.92
C ILE A 151 -9.51 8.30 -16.55
N SER A 152 -10.35 8.50 -15.55
CA SER A 152 -10.01 8.19 -14.17
C SER A 152 -11.21 7.62 -13.44
N LYS A 153 -10.92 6.80 -12.43
CA LYS A 153 -11.90 6.29 -11.49
C LYS A 153 -11.26 6.30 -10.11
N SER A 154 -12.03 6.67 -9.10
CA SER A 154 -11.54 6.73 -7.73
C SER A 154 -12.53 6.13 -6.75
N ARG A 155 -12.01 5.77 -5.58
CA ARG A 155 -12.79 5.38 -4.41
C ARG A 155 -12.09 5.86 -3.15
N THR A 156 -12.88 6.39 -2.22
CA THR A 156 -12.43 6.76 -0.88
C THR A 156 -12.68 5.62 0.08
N TYR A 157 -11.74 5.44 1.00
CA TYR A 157 -11.69 4.43 2.03
C TYR A 157 -11.52 5.16 3.36
N ASP A 158 -12.54 5.08 4.21
CA ASP A 158 -12.48 5.64 5.55
C ASP A 158 -11.70 4.68 6.46
N ASN A 159 -10.81 5.25 7.27
CA ASN A 159 -10.05 4.47 8.21
C ASN A 159 -10.96 4.08 9.40
N PRO A 160 -11.18 2.77 9.64
CA PRO A 160 -12.13 2.30 10.65
C PRO A 160 -11.67 2.50 12.11
N PHE A 161 -10.44 3.00 12.32
CA PHE A 161 -9.87 3.23 13.64
C PHE A 161 -9.93 4.71 14.10
N ASN A 162 -10.71 5.55 13.38
CA ASN A 162 -11.04 6.91 13.81
C ASN A 162 -12.49 7.06 14.24
#